data_AF-A0A165WDE0-F1
#
_entry.id   AF-A0A165WDE0-F1
#
_cell.length_a   1.000
_cell.length_b   1.000
_cell.length_c   1.000
_cell.angle_alpha   90.00
_cell.angle_beta   90.00
_cell.angle_gamma   90.00
#
_symmetry.space_group_name_H-M   'P 1'
#
loop_
_entity.id
_entity.type
_entity.pdbx_description
1 polymer ?
#
loop_
_entity_poly.entity_id
_entity_poly.type
_entity_poly.pdbx_seq_one_letter_code
_entity_poly.pdbx_strand_id
1 'polypeptide(L)'
;MRTSTVPIVGAGPPPPPQSDTSAKLVADAAHPFKPASSTDIRGPCPGLNTLASHGYLNRNGIVTPQEIVNAVQEGFNMDWDLATLVTWGAFLVDGNHLTNLMSIGQQSKETGTNPPGPATVGGLNTHGVFEGDASTTRGDFYFGDNHSFNETLFDVFLNKSAIYGGGKYNLSAAAEVRWARIQDSMARNPTFTFTTPRYFTAYAESAFPYRFFVDGRDTSASLNTTVARGFFQGTQFPEDFYRRNGTFGLSNIGADLEALAEAHPIEPGHNIGAGNYTLDPEDPGLGSGICYLYTKHVNITVPSLYPNPTGALKVALKENLVTFYKAIETANSCDQVFPYGK
;
A
#
# COMPACT_ATOMS: atom_id res chain seq x y z
N MET A 1 3.04 -10.70 -31.44
CA MET A 1 2.27 -9.49 -31.09
C MET A 1 0.89 -9.94 -30.62
N ARG A 2 0.62 -9.94 -29.31
CA ARG A 2 -0.74 -10.10 -28.79
C ARG A 2 -1.32 -8.70 -28.62
N THR A 3 -2.07 -8.22 -29.60
CA THR A 3 -2.98 -7.08 -29.39
C THR A 3 -4.20 -7.64 -28.67
N SER A 4 -4.08 -7.83 -27.35
CA SER A 4 -5.25 -8.08 -26.51
C SER A 4 -6.03 -6.78 -26.42
N THR A 5 -7.18 -6.71 -27.10
CA THR A 5 -8.16 -5.67 -26.80
C THR A 5 -8.76 -5.99 -25.44
N VAL A 6 -8.22 -5.38 -24.39
CA VAL A 6 -8.77 -5.52 -23.03
C VAL A 6 -10.20 -4.94 -23.04
N PRO A 7 -11.23 -5.71 -22.67
CA PRO A 7 -12.60 -5.23 -22.67
C PRO A 7 -12.76 -4.07 -21.67
N ILE A 8 -13.60 -3.09 -22.02
CA ILE A 8 -14.02 -2.04 -21.09
C ILE A 8 -15.05 -2.67 -20.16
N VAL A 9 -14.71 -2.79 -18.87
CA VAL A 9 -15.55 -3.42 -17.84
C VAL A 9 -16.09 -2.39 -16.85
N GLY A 10 -15.43 -1.23 -16.68
CA GLY A 10 -15.85 -0.18 -15.73
C GLY A 10 -15.55 -0.54 -14.27
N ALA A 11 -16.22 0.11 -13.31
CA ALA A 11 -16.02 -0.20 -11.89
C ALA A 11 -16.86 -1.40 -11.43
N GLY A 12 -16.44 -2.05 -10.35
CA GLY A 12 -17.19 -3.12 -9.69
C GLY A 12 -17.17 -2.97 -8.17
N PRO A 13 -18.12 -3.58 -7.44
CA PRO A 13 -18.11 -3.54 -5.97
C PRO A 13 -16.93 -4.35 -5.40
N PRO A 14 -16.49 -4.06 -4.16
CA PRO A 14 -15.51 -4.89 -3.47
C PRO A 14 -16.14 -6.24 -3.08
N PRO A 15 -15.35 -7.32 -2.99
CA PRO A 15 -15.83 -8.59 -2.44
C PRO A 15 -16.25 -8.40 -0.96
N PRO A 16 -17.17 -9.22 -0.44
CA PRO A 16 -17.62 -9.10 0.94
C PRO A 16 -16.52 -9.48 1.95
N PRO A 17 -16.69 -9.13 3.25
CA PRO A 17 -15.84 -9.62 4.32
C PRO A 17 -15.78 -11.15 4.38
N GLN A 18 -14.64 -11.69 4.81
CA GLN A 18 -14.47 -13.13 5.06
C GLN A 18 -15.38 -13.61 6.20
N SER A 19 -16.07 -14.73 5.98
CA SER A 19 -16.91 -15.34 7.02
C SER A 19 -16.12 -16.12 8.06
N ASP A 20 -15.00 -16.74 7.65
CA ASP A 20 -14.06 -17.41 8.53
C ASP A 20 -12.76 -16.61 8.60
N THR A 21 -12.50 -16.06 9.78
CA THR A 21 -11.32 -15.24 10.09
C THR A 21 -10.34 -16.00 10.98
N SER A 22 -10.48 -17.32 11.13
CA SER A 22 -9.51 -18.12 11.86
C SER A 22 -8.16 -18.20 11.11
N ALA A 23 -7.11 -18.43 11.88
CA ALA A 23 -5.81 -18.79 11.31
C ALA A 23 -5.94 -20.10 10.53
N LYS A 24 -5.47 -20.09 9.28
CA LYS A 24 -5.39 -21.27 8.41
C LYS A 24 -4.10 -21.25 7.63
N LEU A 25 -3.63 -22.43 7.22
CA LEU A 25 -2.49 -22.57 6.33
C LEU A 25 -2.78 -21.84 5.02
N VAL A 26 -1.88 -20.94 4.61
CA VAL A 26 -1.98 -20.18 3.35
C VAL A 26 -0.80 -20.44 2.42
N ALA A 27 0.32 -20.94 2.95
CA ALA A 27 1.36 -21.57 2.16
C ALA A 27 0.98 -23.03 1.82
N ASP A 28 -0.15 -23.22 1.15
CA ASP A 28 -0.74 -24.53 0.87
C ASP A 28 -0.47 -25.03 -0.57
N ALA A 29 -0.95 -26.24 -0.88
CA ALA A 29 -0.78 -26.87 -2.19
C ALA A 29 -1.59 -26.19 -3.31
N ALA A 30 -2.63 -25.42 -2.99
CA ALA A 30 -3.40 -24.63 -3.95
C ALA A 30 -2.69 -23.30 -4.28
N HIS A 31 -1.88 -22.80 -3.35
CA HIS A 31 -1.12 -21.55 -3.46
C HIS A 31 0.40 -21.77 -3.38
N PRO A 32 1.00 -22.65 -4.23
CA PRO A 32 2.42 -22.92 -4.17
C PRO A 32 3.22 -21.69 -4.59
N PHE A 33 4.38 -21.49 -3.93
CA PHE A 33 5.33 -20.48 -4.36
C PHE A 33 5.81 -20.79 -5.78
N LYS A 34 5.85 -19.76 -6.63
CA LYS A 34 6.58 -19.77 -7.89
C LYS A 34 7.32 -18.45 -8.03
N PRO A 35 8.63 -18.47 -8.32
CA PRO A 35 9.38 -17.25 -8.56
C PRO A 35 8.79 -16.51 -9.77
N ALA A 36 8.84 -15.18 -9.72
CA ALA A 36 8.44 -14.34 -10.84
C ALA A 36 9.31 -14.66 -12.08
N SER A 37 8.67 -14.84 -13.22
CA SER A 37 9.35 -14.90 -14.51
C SER A 37 9.77 -13.51 -14.97
N SER A 38 10.55 -13.42 -16.05
CA SER A 38 11.01 -12.15 -16.61
C SER A 38 9.90 -11.23 -17.12
N THR A 39 8.69 -11.75 -17.30
CA THR A 39 7.51 -10.98 -17.73
C THR A 39 6.55 -10.66 -16.60
N ASP A 40 6.74 -11.25 -15.41
CA ASP A 40 5.87 -11.02 -14.28
C ASP A 40 6.26 -9.73 -13.55
N ILE A 41 5.25 -8.96 -13.16
CA ILE A 41 5.42 -7.66 -12.52
C ILE A 41 5.38 -7.83 -11.00
N ARG A 42 6.33 -7.16 -10.34
CA ARG A 42 6.39 -6.95 -8.89
C ARG A 42 6.72 -5.48 -8.66
N GLY A 43 6.33 -4.95 -7.50
CA GLY A 43 6.51 -3.53 -7.18
C GLY A 43 6.95 -3.28 -5.74
N PRO A 44 6.60 -2.11 -5.18
CA PRO A 44 7.09 -1.69 -3.86
C PRO A 44 6.44 -2.47 -2.71
N CYS A 45 5.26 -3.06 -2.91
CA CYS A 45 4.50 -3.73 -1.85
C CYS A 45 4.92 -5.21 -1.68
N PRO A 46 5.62 -5.58 -0.58
CA PRO A 46 6.01 -6.98 -0.35
C PRO A 46 4.82 -7.92 -0.15
N GLY A 47 3.69 -7.42 0.39
CA GLY A 47 2.46 -8.19 0.57
C GLY A 47 1.87 -8.63 -0.76
N LEU A 48 1.58 -7.69 -1.66
CA LEU A 48 1.02 -7.99 -2.99
C LEU A 48 2.00 -8.82 -3.83
N ASN A 49 3.30 -8.54 -3.74
CA ASN A 49 4.33 -9.33 -4.41
C ASN A 49 4.29 -10.79 -3.97
N THR A 50 4.14 -11.05 -2.68
CA THR A 50 4.04 -12.41 -2.12
C THR A 50 2.75 -13.09 -2.56
N LEU A 51 1.62 -12.40 -2.50
CA LEU A 51 0.32 -12.93 -2.96
C LEU A 51 0.35 -13.30 -4.45
N ALA A 52 0.98 -12.49 -5.31
CA ALA A 52 1.18 -12.82 -6.72
C ALA A 52 2.13 -14.01 -6.91
N SER A 53 3.23 -14.09 -6.15
CA SER A 53 4.16 -15.23 -6.19
C SER A 53 3.58 -16.53 -5.64
N HIS A 54 2.47 -16.47 -4.90
CA HIS A 54 1.72 -17.64 -4.42
C HIS A 54 0.42 -17.90 -5.19
N GLY A 55 0.03 -17.03 -6.13
CA GLY A 55 -1.16 -17.22 -6.96
C GLY A 55 -2.48 -16.87 -6.28
N TYR A 56 -2.44 -16.17 -5.14
CA TYR A 56 -3.61 -15.48 -4.59
C TYR A 56 -4.02 -14.29 -5.47
N LEU A 57 -3.02 -13.67 -6.11
CA LEU A 57 -3.20 -12.73 -7.20
C LEU A 57 -2.73 -13.35 -8.51
N ASN A 58 -3.18 -12.76 -9.63
CA ASN A 58 -2.63 -13.09 -10.93
C ASN A 58 -1.09 -12.95 -10.91
N ARG A 59 -0.39 -14.02 -11.29
CA ARG A 59 1.06 -14.14 -11.10
C ARG A 59 1.85 -13.15 -11.95
N ASN A 60 1.26 -12.65 -13.04
CA ASN A 60 1.84 -11.62 -13.88
C ASN A 60 1.84 -10.22 -13.23
N GLY A 61 1.14 -10.03 -12.10
CA GLY A 61 1.06 -8.75 -11.40
C GLY A 61 0.05 -7.75 -12.00
N ILE A 62 -0.82 -8.17 -12.92
CA ILE A 62 -1.93 -7.37 -13.45
C ILE A 62 -3.23 -7.87 -12.85
N VAL A 63 -3.90 -7.01 -12.09
CA VAL A 63 -4.98 -7.39 -11.18
C VAL A 63 -6.12 -6.38 -11.21
N THR A 64 -7.30 -6.83 -10.81
CA THR A 64 -8.44 -5.98 -10.44
C THR A 64 -8.35 -5.56 -8.97
N PRO A 65 -8.96 -4.43 -8.55
CA PRO A 65 -9.04 -4.10 -7.13
C PRO A 65 -9.81 -5.15 -6.32
N GLN A 66 -10.77 -5.86 -6.93
CA GLN A 66 -11.49 -6.96 -6.27
C GLN A 66 -10.58 -8.15 -5.96
N GLU A 67 -9.70 -8.53 -6.89
CA GLU A 67 -8.70 -9.56 -6.65
C GLU A 67 -7.76 -9.18 -5.51
N ILE A 68 -7.34 -7.90 -5.43
CA ILE A 68 -6.51 -7.40 -4.32
C ILE A 68 -7.23 -7.56 -2.99
N VAL A 69 -8.46 -7.03 -2.85
CA VAL A 69 -9.21 -7.11 -1.58
C VAL A 69 -9.47 -8.56 -1.19
N ASN A 70 -9.79 -9.44 -2.13
CA ASN A 70 -9.94 -10.86 -1.84
C ASN A 70 -8.61 -11.48 -1.37
N ALA A 71 -7.51 -11.22 -2.07
CA ALA A 71 -6.21 -11.82 -1.79
C ALA A 71 -5.62 -11.39 -0.44
N VAL A 72 -5.73 -10.12 -0.07
CA VAL A 72 -5.20 -9.64 1.23
C VAL A 72 -6.04 -10.13 2.41
N GLN A 73 -7.35 -10.29 2.23
CA GLN A 73 -8.22 -10.94 3.21
C GLN A 73 -7.87 -12.43 3.34
N GLU A 74 -7.79 -13.15 2.22
CA GLU A 74 -7.55 -14.59 2.22
C GLU A 74 -6.15 -14.96 2.72
N GLY A 75 -5.10 -14.30 2.19
CA GLY A 75 -3.71 -14.64 2.47
C GLY A 75 -3.14 -14.03 3.75
N PHE A 76 -3.67 -12.90 4.21
CA PHE A 76 -3.13 -12.19 5.38
C PHE A 76 -4.15 -11.89 6.49
N ASN A 77 -5.44 -12.09 6.23
CA ASN A 77 -6.52 -11.71 7.15
C ASN A 77 -6.54 -10.19 7.44
N MET A 78 -6.18 -9.38 6.43
CA MET A 78 -6.45 -7.94 6.45
C MET A 78 -7.96 -7.74 6.44
N ASP A 79 -8.51 -6.96 7.37
CA ASP A 79 -9.96 -6.75 7.45
C ASP A 79 -10.47 -5.99 6.21
N TRP A 80 -11.76 -6.15 5.92
CA TRP A 80 -12.41 -5.63 4.73
C TRP A 80 -12.30 -4.11 4.60
N ASP A 81 -12.40 -3.38 5.71
CA ASP A 81 -12.35 -1.91 5.73
C ASP A 81 -10.96 -1.40 5.29
N LEU A 82 -9.90 -1.90 5.90
CA LEU A 82 -8.52 -1.57 5.58
C LEU A 82 -8.14 -2.07 4.18
N ALA A 83 -8.53 -3.29 3.82
CA ALA A 83 -8.29 -3.85 2.49
C ALA A 83 -8.93 -2.97 1.40
N THR A 84 -10.19 -2.58 1.58
CA THR A 84 -10.92 -1.75 0.63
C THR A 84 -10.33 -0.35 0.55
N LEU A 85 -10.03 0.28 1.69
CA LEU A 85 -9.43 1.62 1.74
C LEU A 85 -8.12 1.67 0.97
N VAL A 86 -7.17 0.80 1.32
CA VAL A 86 -5.83 0.82 0.75
C VAL A 86 -5.87 0.47 -0.74
N THR A 87 -6.69 -0.52 -1.11
CA THR A 87 -6.83 -0.94 -2.51
C THR A 87 -7.45 0.14 -3.39
N TRP A 88 -8.57 0.73 -2.96
CA TRP A 88 -9.22 1.76 -3.77
C TRP A 88 -8.45 3.08 -3.74
N GLY A 89 -7.76 3.41 -2.65
CA GLY A 89 -6.85 4.55 -2.60
C GLY A 89 -5.72 4.43 -3.63
N ALA A 90 -5.17 3.23 -3.82
CA ALA A 90 -4.19 2.99 -4.90
C ALA A 90 -4.85 2.97 -6.28
N PHE A 91 -5.96 2.24 -6.44
CA PHE A 91 -6.62 2.05 -7.74
C PHE A 91 -7.12 3.38 -8.35
N LEU A 92 -7.56 4.32 -7.51
CA LEU A 92 -8.00 5.65 -7.94
C LEU A 92 -6.92 6.50 -8.61
N VAL A 93 -5.64 6.21 -8.34
CA VAL A 93 -4.52 7.00 -8.87
C VAL A 93 -3.61 6.22 -9.83
N ASP A 94 -3.54 4.90 -9.67
CA ASP A 94 -2.65 4.02 -10.44
C ASP A 94 -3.37 3.04 -11.37
N GLY A 95 -4.68 2.86 -11.19
CA GLY A 95 -5.50 1.91 -11.93
C GLY A 95 -6.14 2.48 -13.19
N ASN A 96 -6.55 1.59 -14.10
CA ASN A 96 -7.32 1.94 -15.28
C ASN A 96 -8.82 1.75 -14.99
N HIS A 97 -9.52 2.87 -14.82
CA HIS A 97 -10.96 2.87 -14.52
C HIS A 97 -11.85 2.30 -15.63
N LEU A 98 -11.37 2.23 -16.87
CA LEU A 98 -12.16 1.70 -17.98
C LEU A 98 -12.10 0.19 -18.06
N THR A 99 -10.95 -0.41 -17.77
CA THR A 99 -10.73 -1.87 -17.84
C THR A 99 -10.83 -2.57 -16.49
N ASN A 100 -10.89 -1.81 -15.40
CA ASN A 100 -10.83 -2.31 -14.03
C ASN A 100 -9.51 -2.99 -13.65
N LEU A 101 -8.40 -2.64 -14.31
CA LEU A 101 -7.10 -3.29 -14.10
C LEU A 101 -6.05 -2.31 -13.58
N MET A 102 -5.16 -2.82 -12.73
CA MET A 102 -4.00 -2.13 -12.19
C MET A 102 -2.78 -3.06 -12.21
N SER A 103 -1.60 -2.47 -12.36
CA SER A 103 -0.33 -3.17 -12.18
C SER A 103 0.14 -3.03 -10.74
N ILE A 104 0.58 -4.13 -10.10
CA ILE A 104 1.18 -4.08 -8.76
C ILE A 104 2.62 -3.55 -8.74
N GLY A 105 3.15 -3.14 -9.90
CA GLY A 105 4.48 -2.58 -10.06
C GLY A 105 4.53 -1.54 -11.18
N GLN A 106 5.42 -1.70 -12.16
CA GLN A 106 5.57 -0.72 -13.25
C GLN A 106 4.37 -0.64 -14.19
N GLN A 107 4.28 0.46 -14.93
CA GLN A 107 3.27 0.67 -15.96
C GLN A 107 3.28 -0.47 -16.98
N SER A 108 2.09 -0.94 -17.36
CA SER A 108 1.94 -2.03 -18.31
C SER A 108 0.81 -1.76 -19.30
N LYS A 109 1.01 -2.11 -20.56
CA LYS A 109 -0.04 -2.07 -21.59
C LYS A 109 -1.15 -3.08 -21.34
N GLU A 110 -0.92 -4.06 -20.46
CA GLU A 110 -1.92 -5.07 -20.10
C GLU A 110 -3.08 -4.50 -19.28
N THR A 111 -2.93 -3.31 -18.68
CA THR A 111 -4.05 -2.61 -18.04
C THR A 111 -4.96 -1.90 -19.06
N GLY A 112 -4.60 -1.89 -20.35
CA GLY A 112 -5.39 -1.31 -21.43
C GLY A 112 -4.93 0.09 -21.85
N THR A 113 -5.72 0.72 -22.73
CA THR A 113 -5.42 2.09 -23.21
C THR A 113 -5.63 3.08 -22.08
N ASN A 114 -4.64 3.94 -21.85
CA ASN A 114 -4.71 4.97 -20.83
C ASN A 114 -5.81 6.01 -21.16
N PRO A 115 -6.48 6.57 -20.14
CA PRO A 115 -7.33 7.74 -20.30
C PRO A 115 -6.49 8.97 -20.72
N PRO A 116 -7.14 10.06 -21.16
CA PRO A 116 -6.45 11.32 -21.40
C PRO A 116 -5.66 11.76 -20.15
N GLY A 117 -4.48 12.35 -20.38
CA GLY A 117 -3.67 12.91 -19.30
C GLY A 117 -4.41 14.01 -18.54
N PRO A 118 -3.95 14.35 -17.32
CA PRO A 118 -2.65 14.01 -16.74
C PRO A 118 -2.53 12.61 -16.09
N ALA A 119 -3.62 11.86 -15.93
CA ALA A 119 -3.57 10.49 -15.44
C ALA A 119 -2.62 9.60 -16.28
N THR A 120 -1.79 8.82 -15.59
CA THR A 120 -0.77 7.97 -16.22
C THR A 120 -1.10 6.50 -16.19
N VAL A 121 -1.95 6.03 -15.26
CA VAL A 121 -2.20 4.59 -15.04
C VAL A 121 -0.86 3.85 -14.90
N GLY A 122 -0.01 4.35 -14.01
CA GLY A 122 1.39 3.95 -13.92
C GLY A 122 1.63 2.65 -13.14
N GLY A 123 0.60 2.11 -12.48
CA GLY A 123 0.77 1.01 -11.52
C GLY A 123 1.46 1.49 -10.23
N LEU A 124 1.63 0.59 -9.27
CA LEU A 124 2.13 0.96 -7.93
C LEU A 124 3.57 1.51 -7.89
N ASN A 125 4.33 1.48 -8.99
CA ASN A 125 5.62 2.17 -9.06
C ASN A 125 5.48 3.69 -9.28
N THR A 126 4.27 4.23 -9.51
CA THR A 126 4.07 5.67 -9.70
C THR A 126 4.39 6.43 -8.40
N HIS A 127 5.42 7.26 -8.46
CA HIS A 127 5.83 8.08 -7.33
C HIS A 127 4.85 9.22 -7.04
N GLY A 128 4.58 9.47 -5.76
CA GLY A 128 3.91 10.67 -5.25
C GLY A 128 2.39 10.60 -5.20
N VAL A 129 1.77 9.52 -5.71
CA VAL A 129 0.31 9.33 -5.68
C VAL A 129 -0.14 8.28 -4.65
N PHE A 130 0.66 7.23 -4.48
CA PHE A 130 0.50 6.21 -3.45
C PHE A 130 1.88 5.77 -2.92
N GLU A 131 2.77 5.33 -3.82
CA GLU A 131 4.20 5.14 -3.52
C GLU A 131 4.83 6.49 -3.14
N GLY A 132 5.77 6.46 -2.19
CA GLY A 132 6.49 7.66 -1.83
C GLY A 132 7.74 7.39 -1.00
N ASP A 133 8.43 8.48 -0.68
CA ASP A 133 9.75 8.46 -0.05
C ASP A 133 9.76 7.83 1.35
N ALA A 134 10.96 7.60 1.87
CA ALA A 134 11.21 6.99 3.17
C ALA A 134 10.61 5.57 3.30
N SER A 135 10.56 4.80 2.21
CA SER A 135 10.14 3.39 2.25
C SER A 135 11.10 2.53 3.08
N THR A 136 10.58 1.50 3.78
CA THR A 136 11.35 0.66 4.70
C THR A 136 12.50 -0.08 4.02
N THR A 137 12.24 -0.65 2.84
CA THR A 137 13.19 -1.52 2.10
C THR A 137 13.34 -1.15 0.64
N ARG A 138 12.78 -0.01 0.21
CA ARG A 138 12.84 0.55 -1.15
C ARG A 138 13.48 1.93 -1.09
N GLY A 139 14.24 2.29 -2.12
CA GLY A 139 14.84 3.61 -2.24
C GLY A 139 13.78 4.68 -2.50
N ASP A 140 14.14 5.95 -2.29
CA ASP A 140 13.31 7.07 -2.73
C ASP A 140 13.41 7.20 -4.26
N PHE A 141 12.32 7.65 -4.90
CA PHE A 141 12.26 7.80 -6.36
C PHE A 141 13.36 8.70 -6.91
N TYR A 142 13.75 9.73 -6.16
CA TYR A 142 14.84 10.64 -6.52
C TYR A 142 16.17 9.90 -6.84
N PHE A 143 16.42 8.76 -6.20
CA PHE A 143 17.65 7.97 -6.42
C PHE A 143 17.53 6.96 -7.58
N GLY A 144 16.38 6.88 -8.26
CA GLY A 144 16.19 6.18 -9.53
C GLY A 144 15.44 4.84 -9.44
N ASP A 145 15.35 4.21 -8.26
CA ASP A 145 14.60 2.96 -8.06
C ASP A 145 13.82 2.98 -6.74
N ASN A 146 12.50 3.08 -6.87
CA ASN A 146 11.53 3.16 -5.77
C ASN A 146 10.79 1.84 -5.47
N HIS A 147 11.14 0.73 -6.13
CA HIS A 147 10.32 -0.48 -6.11
C HIS A 147 11.12 -1.76 -5.85
N SER A 148 12.38 -1.82 -6.26
CA SER A 148 13.24 -2.97 -5.98
C SER A 148 13.60 -3.06 -4.51
N PHE A 149 13.74 -4.30 -4.02
CA PHE A 149 14.32 -4.54 -2.71
C PHE A 149 15.75 -4.00 -2.65
N ASN A 150 16.06 -3.25 -1.58
CA ASN A 150 17.38 -2.66 -1.35
C ASN A 150 18.03 -3.29 -0.10
N GLU A 151 19.14 -4.01 -0.29
CA GLU A 151 19.84 -4.71 0.79
C GLU A 151 20.37 -3.74 1.86
N THR A 152 20.91 -2.59 1.48
CA THR A 152 21.42 -1.59 2.43
C THR A 152 20.31 -1.05 3.33
N LEU A 153 19.11 -0.83 2.79
CA LEU A 153 17.95 -0.42 3.60
C LEU A 153 17.44 -1.57 4.47
N PHE A 154 17.54 -2.81 3.99
CA PHE A 154 17.23 -3.99 4.80
C PHE A 154 18.24 -4.19 5.93
N ASP A 155 19.52 -3.82 5.76
CA ASP A 155 20.50 -3.81 6.85
C ASP A 155 20.11 -2.82 7.97
N VAL A 156 19.54 -1.66 7.62
CA VAL A 156 18.96 -0.73 8.62
C VAL A 156 17.82 -1.41 9.36
N PHE A 157 16.92 -2.10 8.64
CA PHE A 157 15.84 -2.87 9.24
C PHE A 157 16.36 -3.94 10.22
N LEU A 158 17.38 -4.70 9.84
CA LEU A 158 18.00 -5.74 10.68
C LEU A 158 18.69 -5.14 11.91
N ASN A 159 19.45 -4.06 11.72
CA ASN A 159 20.17 -3.38 12.79
C ASN A 159 19.20 -2.83 13.86
N LYS A 160 18.16 -2.12 13.43
CA LYS A 160 17.15 -1.57 14.36
C LYS A 160 16.36 -2.69 15.05
N SER A 161 16.05 -3.78 14.34
CA SER A 161 15.42 -4.96 14.96
C SER A 161 16.31 -5.59 16.04
N ALA A 162 17.63 -5.68 15.80
CA ALA A 162 18.58 -6.21 16.77
C ALA A 162 18.67 -5.34 18.03
N ILE A 163 18.76 -4.02 17.87
CA ILE A 163 18.99 -3.08 18.98
C ILE A 163 17.70 -2.83 19.79
N TYR A 164 16.56 -2.63 19.10
CA TYR A 164 15.34 -2.13 19.74
C TYR A 164 14.20 -3.16 19.80
N GLY A 165 14.27 -4.22 19.02
CA GLY A 165 13.25 -5.27 18.96
C GLY A 165 13.69 -6.63 19.50
N GLY A 166 14.84 -6.70 20.18
CA GLY A 166 15.37 -7.96 20.73
C GLY A 166 15.70 -9.00 19.64
N GLY A 167 16.13 -8.54 18.46
CA GLY A 167 16.44 -9.41 17.30
C GLY A 167 15.24 -9.67 16.39
N LYS A 168 14.06 -9.15 16.70
CA LYS A 168 12.84 -9.25 15.88
C LYS A 168 12.35 -7.86 15.46
N TYR A 169 11.52 -7.81 14.43
CA TYR A 169 10.83 -6.58 14.03
C TYR A 169 9.46 -6.51 14.72
N ASN A 170 9.33 -5.58 15.65
CA ASN A 170 8.10 -5.29 16.40
C ASN A 170 7.86 -3.77 16.38
N LEU A 171 6.86 -3.28 17.11
CA LEU A 171 6.53 -1.85 17.18
C LEU A 171 7.75 -0.96 17.51
N SER A 172 8.57 -1.33 18.50
CA SER A 172 9.76 -0.56 18.89
C SER A 172 10.81 -0.49 17.79
N ALA A 173 11.11 -1.61 17.13
CA ALA A 173 12.01 -1.61 15.98
C ALA A 173 11.42 -0.83 14.79
N ALA A 174 10.10 -0.93 14.56
CA ALA A 174 9.42 -0.26 13.48
C ALA A 174 9.49 1.27 13.60
N ALA A 175 9.32 1.82 14.81
CA ALA A 175 9.48 3.24 15.08
C ALA A 175 10.89 3.73 14.70
N GLU A 176 11.90 2.96 15.09
CA GLU A 176 13.31 3.30 14.84
C GLU A 176 13.71 3.17 13.37
N VAL A 177 13.15 2.20 12.64
CA VAL A 177 13.34 2.09 11.20
C VAL A 177 12.65 3.26 10.48
N ARG A 178 11.38 3.55 10.82
CA ARG A 178 10.62 4.67 10.26
C ARG A 178 11.37 5.99 10.43
N TRP A 179 11.85 6.26 11.64
CA TRP A 179 12.61 7.46 11.93
C TRP A 179 13.93 7.52 11.15
N ALA A 180 14.71 6.44 11.14
CA ALA A 180 15.96 6.38 10.36
C ALA A 180 15.71 6.62 8.86
N ARG A 181 14.61 6.12 8.31
CA ARG A 181 14.24 6.33 6.90
C ARG A 181 13.86 7.78 6.61
N ILE A 182 13.11 8.42 7.50
CA ILE A 182 12.74 9.84 7.38
C ILE A 182 14.00 10.71 7.44
N GLN A 183 14.86 10.53 8.44
CA GLN A 183 16.09 11.33 8.58
C GLN A 183 17.01 11.20 7.36
N ASP A 184 17.17 9.98 6.86
CA ASP A 184 17.99 9.71 5.68
C ASP A 184 17.43 10.39 4.42
N SER A 185 16.12 10.38 4.23
CA SER A 185 15.44 11.04 3.11
C SER A 185 15.56 12.57 3.24
N MET A 186 15.30 13.12 4.43
CA MET A 186 15.51 14.54 4.74
C MET A 186 16.95 14.97 4.44
N ALA A 187 17.95 14.17 4.78
CA ALA A 187 19.35 14.52 4.61
C ALA A 187 19.83 14.46 3.15
N ARG A 188 19.31 13.53 2.34
CA ARG A 188 19.91 13.21 1.03
C ARG A 188 19.01 13.45 -0.19
N ASN A 189 17.70 13.41 -0.02
CA ASN A 189 16.75 13.57 -1.12
C ASN A 189 16.28 15.04 -1.18
N PRO A 190 16.74 15.85 -2.16
CA PRO A 190 16.39 17.28 -2.24
C PRO A 190 14.93 17.54 -2.58
N THR A 191 14.20 16.52 -3.03
CA THR A 191 12.77 16.55 -3.35
C THR A 191 11.97 15.65 -2.43
N PHE A 192 12.48 15.34 -1.24
CA PHE A 192 11.80 14.51 -0.25
C PHE A 192 10.40 15.06 0.03
N THR A 193 9.38 14.21 -0.07
CA THR A 193 8.01 14.56 0.30
C THR A 193 7.47 13.60 1.36
N PHE A 194 6.88 14.17 2.40
CA PHE A 194 6.28 13.43 3.50
C PHE A 194 4.97 14.08 3.93
N THR A 195 4.05 14.20 2.96
CA THR A 195 2.69 14.74 3.15
C THR A 195 1.66 13.65 2.86
N THR A 196 0.41 13.87 3.26
CA THR A 196 -0.72 12.98 2.98
C THR A 196 -0.91 12.85 1.46
N PRO A 197 -1.09 11.62 0.91
CA PRO A 197 -1.37 10.37 1.60
C PRO A 197 -0.15 9.64 2.16
N ARG A 198 1.06 9.92 1.65
CA ARG A 198 2.29 9.21 2.03
C ARG A 198 2.59 9.26 3.53
N TYR A 199 2.31 10.40 4.17
CA TYR A 199 2.47 10.55 5.61
C TYR A 199 1.72 9.44 6.39
N PHE A 200 0.45 9.19 6.05
CA PHE A 200 -0.35 8.11 6.65
C PHE A 200 0.17 6.72 6.28
N THR A 201 0.38 6.47 4.98
CA THR A 201 0.73 5.12 4.50
C THR A 201 2.11 4.69 5.01
N ALA A 202 3.06 5.61 5.13
CA ALA A 202 4.38 5.35 5.68
C ALA A 202 4.34 4.79 7.12
N TYR A 203 3.49 5.35 7.99
CA TYR A 203 3.30 4.81 9.34
C TYR A 203 2.54 3.48 9.32
N ALA A 204 1.42 3.39 8.57
CA ALA A 204 0.64 2.16 8.46
C ALA A 204 1.48 0.96 7.94
N GLU A 205 2.28 1.19 6.90
CA GLU A 205 3.17 0.19 6.29
C GLU A 205 4.29 -0.26 7.23
N SER A 206 4.65 0.55 8.22
CA SER A 206 5.60 0.15 9.26
C SER A 206 4.98 -0.84 10.25
N ALA A 207 3.64 -0.82 10.39
CA ALA A 207 2.90 -1.76 11.23
C ALA A 207 2.67 -3.12 10.57
N PHE A 208 2.46 -3.12 9.25
CA PHE A 208 2.05 -4.32 8.51
C PHE A 208 2.96 -5.55 8.70
N PRO A 209 4.30 -5.46 8.72
CA PRO A 209 5.14 -6.65 8.87
C PRO A 209 4.88 -7.39 10.18
N TYR A 210 4.77 -6.68 11.31
CA TYR A 210 4.54 -7.33 12.60
C TYR A 210 3.06 -7.64 12.89
N ARG A 211 2.14 -7.22 12.01
CA ARG A 211 0.71 -7.56 12.07
C ARG A 211 0.31 -8.72 11.15
N PHE A 212 0.90 -8.79 9.95
CA PHE A 212 0.48 -9.68 8.88
C PHE A 212 1.53 -10.73 8.47
N PHE A 213 2.82 -10.50 8.72
CA PHE A 213 3.89 -11.45 8.33
C PHE A 213 4.34 -12.35 9.49
N VAL A 214 3.77 -12.17 10.68
CA VAL A 214 3.91 -13.08 11.82
C VAL A 214 2.94 -14.25 11.60
N ASP A 215 3.42 -15.49 11.78
CA ASP A 215 2.58 -16.67 11.67
C ASP A 215 1.38 -16.56 12.63
N GLY A 216 0.18 -16.87 12.17
CA GLY A 216 -1.05 -16.64 12.93
C GLY A 216 -1.20 -17.47 14.20
N ARG A 217 -0.34 -18.46 14.43
CA ARG A 217 -0.23 -19.21 15.69
C ARG A 217 0.62 -18.47 16.73
N ASP A 218 1.41 -17.49 16.30
CA ASP A 218 2.23 -16.61 17.15
C ASP A 218 1.50 -15.28 17.40
N THR A 219 1.17 -15.01 18.66
CA THR A 219 0.47 -13.79 19.09
C THR A 219 1.40 -12.66 19.55
N SER A 220 2.72 -12.81 19.40
CA SER A 220 3.73 -11.88 19.92
C SER A 220 3.80 -10.54 19.20
N ALA A 221 3.19 -10.43 18.01
CA ALA A 221 3.33 -9.27 17.12
C ALA A 221 4.82 -8.86 16.93
N SER A 222 5.70 -9.87 16.79
CA SER A 222 7.13 -9.70 16.67
C SER A 222 7.68 -10.60 15.56
N LEU A 223 7.97 -10.00 14.41
CA LEU A 223 8.38 -10.67 13.19
C LEU A 223 9.84 -11.13 13.25
N ASN A 224 10.08 -12.42 13.03
CA ASN A 224 11.43 -12.94 12.84
C ASN A 224 12.07 -12.33 11.57
N THR A 225 13.33 -11.89 11.68
CA THR A 225 14.01 -11.17 10.58
C THR A 225 14.36 -12.05 9.38
N THR A 226 14.53 -13.36 9.56
CA THR A 226 14.64 -14.32 8.45
C THR A 226 13.32 -14.43 7.70
N VAL A 227 12.19 -14.49 8.43
CA VAL A 227 10.85 -14.45 7.82
C VAL A 227 10.63 -13.14 7.07
N ALA A 228 11.02 -12.00 7.68
CA ALA A 228 10.95 -10.70 7.03
C ALA A 228 11.68 -10.68 5.67
N ARG A 229 12.89 -11.26 5.59
CA ARG A 229 13.63 -11.36 4.32
C ARG A 229 12.87 -12.16 3.27
N GLY A 230 12.20 -13.25 3.67
CA GLY A 230 11.33 -14.04 2.80
C GLY A 230 10.25 -13.19 2.11
N PHE A 231 9.56 -12.33 2.86
CA PHE A 231 8.55 -11.42 2.30
C PHE A 231 9.15 -10.26 1.50
N PHE A 232 10.15 -9.57 2.04
CA PHE A 232 10.67 -8.34 1.44
C PHE A 232 11.51 -8.56 0.19
N GLN A 233 12.30 -9.65 0.16
CA GLN A 233 13.22 -10.00 -0.92
C GLN A 233 12.73 -11.22 -1.70
N GLY A 234 12.34 -12.29 -1.00
CA GLY A 234 11.94 -13.56 -1.62
C GLY A 234 10.54 -13.55 -2.22
N THR A 235 9.68 -12.61 -1.83
CA THR A 235 8.25 -12.58 -2.17
C THR A 235 7.54 -13.89 -1.82
N GLN A 236 7.88 -14.46 -0.67
CA GLN A 236 7.54 -15.83 -0.32
C GLN A 236 7.03 -15.93 1.13
N PHE A 237 5.95 -16.68 1.33
CA PHE A 237 5.54 -17.15 2.65
C PHE A 237 6.56 -18.16 3.20
N PRO A 238 6.84 -18.16 4.52
CA PRO A 238 7.49 -19.30 5.16
C PRO A 238 6.77 -20.62 4.85
N GLU A 239 7.49 -21.74 4.88
CA GLU A 239 6.85 -23.04 4.88
C GLU A 239 5.93 -23.18 6.11
N ASP A 240 4.79 -23.87 5.93
CA ASP A 240 3.78 -24.04 6.98
C ASP A 240 3.26 -22.70 7.55
N PHE A 241 3.25 -21.62 6.77
CA PHE A 241 2.78 -20.32 7.23
C PHE A 241 1.25 -20.26 7.35
N TYR A 242 0.78 -19.90 8.54
CA TYR A 242 -0.63 -19.61 8.81
C TYR A 242 -0.86 -18.10 8.74
N ARG A 243 -1.90 -17.67 8.02
CA ARG A 243 -2.36 -16.27 8.12
C ARG A 243 -2.75 -15.94 9.56
N ARG A 244 -2.78 -14.65 9.90
CA ARG A 244 -3.19 -14.13 11.21
C ARG A 244 -4.48 -14.78 11.72
N ASN A 245 -4.56 -15.05 13.03
CA ASN A 245 -5.82 -15.42 13.67
C ASN A 245 -6.65 -14.18 14.01
N GLY A 246 -7.84 -14.06 13.43
CA GLY A 246 -8.68 -12.86 13.47
C GLY A 246 -8.25 -11.79 12.47
N THR A 247 -9.18 -10.91 12.12
CA THR A 247 -8.90 -9.80 11.20
C THR A 247 -8.09 -8.70 11.87
N PHE A 248 -7.48 -7.85 11.04
CA PHE A 248 -6.85 -6.61 11.48
C PHE A 248 -7.22 -5.49 10.50
N GLY A 249 -7.99 -4.51 11.00
CA GLY A 249 -8.64 -3.47 10.20
C GLY A 249 -8.38 -2.04 10.70
N LEU A 250 -9.22 -1.10 10.25
CA LEU A 250 -9.07 0.32 10.62
C LEU A 250 -9.27 0.56 12.12
N SER A 251 -10.16 -0.20 12.76
CA SER A 251 -10.37 -0.13 14.22
C SER A 251 -9.16 -0.60 15.03
N ASN A 252 -8.21 -1.32 14.42
CA ASN A 252 -7.03 -1.85 15.13
C ASN A 252 -5.77 -1.01 14.85
N ILE A 253 -5.62 -0.52 13.62
CA ILE A 253 -4.36 0.09 13.17
C ILE A 253 -4.08 1.47 13.80
N GLY A 254 -5.12 2.21 14.21
CA GLY A 254 -4.96 3.57 14.76
C GLY A 254 -3.93 3.66 15.89
N ALA A 255 -4.01 2.74 16.86
CA ALA A 255 -3.07 2.69 17.98
C ALA A 255 -1.62 2.40 17.57
N ASP A 256 -1.39 1.65 16.48
CA ASP A 256 -0.05 1.44 15.94
C ASP A 256 0.50 2.72 15.31
N LEU A 257 -0.31 3.43 14.51
CA LEU A 257 0.09 4.69 13.88
C LEU A 257 0.44 5.75 14.94
N GLU A 258 -0.42 5.89 15.95
CA GLU A 258 -0.20 6.80 17.08
C GLU A 258 1.12 6.48 17.79
N ALA A 259 1.32 5.23 18.21
CA ALA A 259 2.54 4.84 18.93
C ALA A 259 3.82 5.01 18.08
N LEU A 260 3.76 4.73 16.77
CA LEU A 260 4.88 4.94 15.85
C LEU A 260 5.21 6.44 15.68
N ALA A 261 4.19 7.29 15.55
CA ALA A 261 4.36 8.73 15.38
C ALA A 261 4.80 9.41 16.69
N GLU A 262 4.31 8.95 17.85
CA GLU A 262 4.69 9.47 19.17
C GLU A 262 6.14 9.17 19.55
N ALA A 263 6.69 8.04 19.06
CA ALA A 263 8.07 7.66 19.34
C ALA A 263 9.08 8.70 18.79
N HIS A 264 8.80 9.26 17.61
CA HIS A 264 9.61 10.30 16.96
C HIS A 264 8.71 11.29 16.21
N PRO A 265 8.15 12.30 16.89
CA PRO A 265 7.22 13.23 16.27
C PRO A 265 7.85 14.06 15.15
N ILE A 266 7.14 14.17 14.03
CA ILE A 266 7.50 15.05 12.90
C ILE A 266 6.22 15.48 12.17
N GLU A 267 6.06 16.77 11.90
CA GLU A 267 4.94 17.27 11.12
C GLU A 267 5.11 17.01 9.60
N PRO A 268 3.99 16.87 8.86
CA PRO A 268 4.05 16.73 7.41
C PRO A 268 4.80 17.88 6.72
N GLY A 269 5.48 17.57 5.62
CA GLY A 269 6.33 18.55 4.94
C GLY A 269 7.11 17.97 3.78
N HIS A 270 8.04 18.77 3.28
CA HIS A 270 8.88 18.42 2.13
C HIS A 270 10.23 19.14 2.19
N ASN A 271 11.22 18.63 1.46
CA ASN A 271 12.49 19.30 1.29
C ASN A 271 12.45 20.38 0.21
N ILE A 272 13.09 21.52 0.50
CA ILE A 272 13.48 22.53 -0.48
C ILE A 272 15.00 22.47 -0.62
N GLY A 273 15.47 21.44 -1.34
CA GLY A 273 16.88 21.05 -1.33
C GLY A 273 17.22 20.10 -0.18
N ALA A 274 18.28 19.31 -0.34
CA ALA A 274 18.63 18.26 0.61
C ALA A 274 19.06 18.87 1.95
N GLY A 275 18.54 18.32 3.05
CA GLY A 275 18.76 18.82 4.41
C GLY A 275 17.91 20.02 4.80
N ASN A 276 16.97 20.47 3.97
CA ASN A 276 16.14 21.65 4.20
C ASN A 276 14.65 21.31 4.21
N TYR A 277 14.21 20.62 5.27
CA TYR A 277 12.81 20.20 5.44
C TYR A 277 11.94 21.39 5.88
N THR A 278 10.90 21.65 5.11
CA THR A 278 9.91 22.70 5.32
C THR A 278 8.55 22.07 5.59
N LEU A 279 7.87 22.56 6.63
CA LEU A 279 6.56 22.06 7.02
C LEU A 279 5.48 22.46 6.01
N ASP A 280 4.49 21.59 5.83
CA ASP A 280 3.27 21.88 5.10
C ASP A 280 2.16 22.23 6.11
N PRO A 281 1.85 23.52 6.34
CA PRO A 281 0.88 23.92 7.37
C PRO A 281 -0.56 23.53 7.03
N GLU A 282 -0.85 23.17 5.78
CA GLU A 282 -2.19 22.76 5.33
C GLU A 282 -2.44 21.26 5.50
N ASP A 283 -1.42 20.50 5.91
CA ASP A 283 -1.51 19.07 6.18
C ASP A 283 -1.48 18.79 7.69
N PRO A 284 -2.63 18.46 8.31
CA PRO A 284 -2.74 18.23 9.75
C PRO A 284 -2.13 16.88 10.19
N GLY A 285 -1.54 16.11 9.27
CA GLY A 285 -1.00 14.79 9.54
C GLY A 285 -2.07 13.85 10.12
N LEU A 286 -1.71 13.07 11.13
CA LEU A 286 -2.64 12.14 11.79
C LEU A 286 -3.73 12.83 12.62
N GLY A 287 -3.57 14.13 12.96
CA GLY A 287 -4.43 14.83 13.92
C GLY A 287 -5.88 15.05 13.45
N SER A 288 -6.13 15.05 12.13
CA SER A 288 -7.49 15.08 11.57
C SER A 288 -8.02 13.69 11.16
N GLY A 289 -7.31 12.64 11.59
CA GLY A 289 -7.62 11.26 11.31
C GLY A 289 -7.74 10.96 9.81
N ILE A 290 -8.43 9.87 9.51
CA ILE A 290 -8.63 9.37 8.15
C ILE A 290 -9.51 10.28 7.28
N CYS A 291 -10.28 11.21 7.86
CA CYS A 291 -11.13 12.13 7.12
C CYS A 291 -10.32 13.12 6.26
N TYR A 292 -9.18 13.61 6.76
CA TYR A 292 -8.30 14.44 5.94
C TYR A 292 -7.66 13.64 4.81
N LEU A 293 -7.16 12.42 5.10
CA LEU A 293 -6.66 11.49 4.07
C LEU A 293 -7.69 11.30 2.95
N TYR A 294 -8.92 10.96 3.33
CA TYR A 294 -10.01 10.75 2.38
C TYR A 294 -10.33 12.00 1.57
N THR A 295 -10.59 13.14 2.23
CA THR A 295 -11.00 14.36 1.53
C THR A 295 -9.89 14.93 0.65
N LYS A 296 -8.62 14.90 1.09
CA LYS A 296 -7.47 15.28 0.25
C LYS A 296 -7.38 14.39 -0.98
N HIS A 297 -7.49 13.08 -0.81
CA HIS A 297 -7.41 12.13 -1.91
C HIS A 297 -8.55 12.37 -2.94
N VAL A 298 -9.79 12.52 -2.46
CA VAL A 298 -10.97 12.66 -3.33
C VAL A 298 -11.11 14.06 -3.94
N ASN A 299 -10.78 15.14 -3.24
CA ASN A 299 -10.98 16.51 -3.74
C ASN A 299 -9.74 17.11 -4.41
N ILE A 300 -8.54 16.56 -4.15
CA ILE A 300 -7.28 17.13 -4.66
C ILE A 300 -6.55 16.11 -5.53
N THR A 301 -6.18 14.96 -4.98
CA THR A 301 -5.32 13.99 -5.69
C THR A 301 -6.01 13.44 -6.94
N VAL A 302 -7.20 12.85 -6.80
CA VAL A 302 -7.93 12.26 -7.94
C VAL A 302 -8.31 13.32 -8.99
N PRO A 303 -8.86 14.50 -8.64
CA PRO A 303 -9.16 15.56 -9.61
C PRO A 303 -7.93 16.14 -10.31
N SER A 304 -6.76 16.13 -9.66
CA SER A 304 -5.53 16.55 -10.33
C SER A 304 -5.11 15.61 -11.46
N LEU A 305 -5.41 14.31 -11.34
CA LEU A 305 -5.19 13.29 -12.37
C LEU A 305 -6.30 13.28 -13.43
N TYR A 306 -7.54 13.53 -13.00
CA TYR A 306 -8.74 13.52 -13.84
C TYR A 306 -9.52 14.83 -13.68
N PRO A 307 -9.07 15.94 -14.29
CA PRO A 307 -9.67 17.25 -14.09
C PRO A 307 -11.04 17.40 -14.75
N ASN A 308 -11.23 16.82 -15.94
CA ASN A 308 -12.46 16.93 -16.72
C ASN A 308 -12.89 15.59 -17.35
N PRO A 309 -13.13 14.53 -16.54
CA PRO A 309 -13.53 13.24 -17.07
C PRO A 309 -14.93 13.31 -17.69
N THR A 310 -15.14 12.58 -18.78
CA THR A 310 -16.42 12.50 -19.50
C THR A 310 -16.80 11.05 -19.80
N GLY A 311 -18.05 10.83 -20.22
CA GLY A 311 -18.54 9.51 -20.64
C GLY A 311 -18.30 8.39 -19.62
N ALA A 312 -17.87 7.23 -20.10
CA ALA A 312 -17.63 6.04 -19.27
C ALA A 312 -16.58 6.26 -18.17
N LEU A 313 -15.56 7.09 -18.42
CA LEU A 313 -14.52 7.39 -17.42
C LEU A 313 -15.11 8.11 -16.21
N LYS A 314 -15.98 9.12 -16.45
CA LYS A 314 -16.66 9.85 -15.37
C LYS A 314 -17.54 8.93 -14.54
N VAL A 315 -18.27 8.01 -15.18
CA VAL A 315 -19.13 7.04 -14.51
C VAL A 315 -18.29 6.11 -13.62
N ALA A 316 -17.25 5.51 -14.17
CA ALA A 316 -16.37 4.60 -13.43
C ALA A 316 -15.64 5.29 -12.26
N LEU A 317 -15.19 6.55 -12.43
CA LEU A 317 -14.59 7.33 -11.35
C LEU A 317 -15.57 7.55 -10.20
N LYS A 318 -16.81 7.95 -10.50
CA LYS A 318 -17.84 8.14 -9.47
C LYS A 318 -18.11 6.85 -8.68
N GLU A 319 -18.22 5.71 -9.36
CA GLU A 319 -18.45 4.41 -8.72
C GLU A 319 -17.27 3.96 -7.84
N ASN A 320 -16.04 4.18 -8.31
CA ASN A 320 -14.84 3.88 -7.52
C ASN A 320 -14.70 4.80 -6.30
N LEU A 321 -15.04 6.10 -6.44
CA LEU A 321 -15.05 7.04 -5.32
C LEU A 321 -16.10 6.68 -4.26
N VAL A 322 -17.28 6.21 -4.68
CA VAL A 322 -18.28 5.67 -3.75
C VAL A 322 -17.73 4.46 -3.00
N THR A 323 -17.03 3.56 -3.69
CA THR A 323 -16.44 2.38 -3.04
C THR A 323 -15.34 2.75 -2.07
N PHE A 324 -14.47 3.72 -2.42
CA PHE A 324 -13.45 4.24 -1.51
C PHE A 324 -14.05 4.82 -0.23
N TYR A 325 -15.16 5.57 -0.34
CA TYR A 325 -15.86 6.10 0.83
C TYR A 325 -16.46 5.01 1.74
N LYS A 326 -17.03 3.94 1.16
CA LYS A 326 -17.61 2.83 1.94
C LYS A 326 -16.61 2.20 2.92
N ALA A 327 -15.32 2.20 2.59
CA ALA A 327 -14.28 1.67 3.48
C ALA A 327 -14.18 2.44 4.81
N ILE A 328 -14.60 3.71 4.82
CA ILE A 328 -14.49 4.60 6.00
C ILE A 328 -15.83 5.00 6.60
N GLU A 329 -16.94 4.67 5.93
CA GLU A 329 -18.30 5.08 6.29
C GLU A 329 -18.67 4.67 7.72
N THR A 330 -18.32 3.46 8.14
CA THR A 330 -18.65 2.96 9.48
C THR A 330 -17.65 3.38 10.55
N ALA A 331 -16.46 3.81 10.15
CA ALA A 331 -15.37 4.15 11.06
C ALA A 331 -15.33 5.64 11.41
N ASN A 332 -16.09 6.51 10.72
CA ASN A 332 -15.87 7.97 10.78
C ASN A 332 -17.14 8.81 10.70
N SER A 333 -16.97 10.10 10.99
CA SER A 333 -18.02 11.11 10.97
C SER A 333 -17.94 12.10 9.79
N CYS A 334 -17.07 11.88 8.79
CA CYS A 334 -17.00 12.77 7.62
C CYS A 334 -17.97 12.35 6.51
N ASP A 335 -18.60 13.37 5.93
CA ASP A 335 -19.53 13.20 4.82
C ASP A 335 -18.82 12.76 3.53
N GLN A 336 -19.54 12.01 2.71
CA GLN A 336 -19.11 11.71 1.37
C GLN A 336 -18.98 13.00 0.53
N VAL A 337 -17.88 13.13 -0.23
CA VAL A 337 -17.64 14.24 -1.15
C VAL A 337 -17.70 13.77 -2.60
N PHE A 338 -18.09 14.66 -3.50
CA PHE A 338 -18.46 14.32 -4.88
C PHE A 338 -17.77 15.26 -5.90
N PRO A 339 -16.47 15.08 -6.18
CA PRO A 339 -15.70 15.98 -7.05
C PRO A 339 -16.25 16.04 -8.49
N TYR A 340 -17.03 15.02 -8.90
CA TYR A 340 -17.62 14.91 -10.23
C TYR A 340 -19.17 14.97 -10.23
N GLY A 341 -19.77 15.40 -9.12
CA GLY A 341 -21.21 15.38 -8.87
C GLY A 341 -21.72 14.03 -8.34
N LYS A 342 -22.91 14.04 -7.74
CA LYS A 342 -23.61 12.85 -7.23
C LYS A 342 -24.01 11.91 -8.36
#